data_AF-A0A7T1HUC9-F1
#
_entry.id   AF-A0A7T1HUC9-F1
#
_cell.length_a   1.000
_cell.length_b   1.000
_cell.length_c   1.000
_cell.angle_alpha   90.00
_cell.angle_beta   90.00
_cell.angle_gamma   90.00
#
_symmetry.space_group_name_H-M   'P 1'
#
loop_
_entity.id
_entity.type
_entity.pdbx_description
1 polymer ?
#
loop_
_entity_poly.entity_id
_entity_poly.type
_entity_poly.pdbx_seq_one_letter_code
_entity_poly.pdbx_strand_id
1 'polypeptide(L)'
;MGQRSSCRSCRHCTPPRGDEMGWCKLRRLSIHPDLSGDLWCHHWTARPPRLPGMGPEGAGSSGMATRFSHVPSRQLCLSMEPDESQRLEA
;
A
#
# COMPACT_ATOMS: atom_id res chain seq x y z
N MET A 1 7.46 11.86 -3.97
CA MET A 1 5.99 11.76 -3.74
C MET A 1 5.65 10.31 -3.44
N GLY A 2 5.52 9.93 -2.17
CA GLY A 2 5.28 8.53 -1.78
C GLY A 2 3.82 8.13 -1.96
N GLN A 3 3.56 6.93 -2.45
CA GLN A 3 2.22 6.37 -2.58
C GLN A 3 1.60 6.20 -1.19
N ARG A 4 0.63 7.06 -0.82
CA ARG A 4 -0.06 6.95 0.47
C ARG A 4 -0.87 5.66 0.54
N SER A 5 -0.88 5.01 1.69
CA SER A 5 -1.59 3.74 1.92
C SER A 5 -3.11 3.94 1.83
N SER A 6 -3.71 3.67 0.67
CA SER A 6 -5.15 3.83 0.42
C SER A 6 -5.84 2.56 -0.07
N CYS A 7 -7.17 2.56 -0.05
CA CYS A 7 -8.03 1.50 -0.59
C CYS A 7 -7.68 1.18 -2.05
N ARG A 8 -7.27 2.17 -2.86
CA ARG A 8 -6.80 1.97 -4.25
C ARG A 8 -5.58 1.06 -4.36
N SER A 9 -4.66 1.15 -3.40
CA SER A 9 -3.43 0.34 -3.35
C SER A 9 -3.56 -0.90 -2.45
N CYS A 10 -4.74 -1.15 -1.88
CA CYS A 10 -4.99 -2.32 -1.03
C CYS A 10 -5.21 -3.59 -1.86
N ARG A 11 -4.67 -4.72 -1.37
CA ARG A 11 -4.89 -6.06 -1.94
C ARG A 11 -6.32 -6.58 -1.71
N HIS A 12 -6.97 -6.14 -0.64
CA HIS A 12 -8.33 -6.58 -0.27
C HIS A 12 -9.44 -5.76 -0.91
N CYS A 13 -9.08 -4.67 -1.59
CA CYS A 13 -10.00 -3.84 -2.34
C CYS A 13 -9.92 -4.20 -3.83
N THR A 14 -11.07 -4.35 -4.48
CA THR A 14 -11.18 -4.36 -5.93
C THR A 14 -11.16 -2.91 -6.41
N PRO A 15 -10.14 -2.50 -7.18
CA PRO A 15 -10.07 -1.13 -7.66
C PRO A 15 -11.18 -0.88 -8.68
N PRO A 16 -11.78 0.31 -8.66
CA PRO A 16 -12.75 0.74 -9.66
C PRO A 16 -12.09 0.79 -11.05
N ARG A 17 -12.83 0.38 -12.09
CA ARG A 17 -12.37 0.43 -13.49
C ARG A 17 -13.26 1.42 -14.23
N GLY A 18 -12.68 2.53 -14.70
CA GLY A 18 -13.47 3.61 -15.28
C GLY A 18 -14.48 4.16 -14.26
N ASP A 19 -15.76 4.09 -14.61
CA ASP A 19 -16.87 4.58 -13.80
C ASP A 19 -17.42 3.54 -12.79
N GLU A 20 -16.89 2.30 -12.82
CA GLU A 20 -17.38 1.25 -11.92
C GLU A 20 -17.03 1.54 -10.46
N MET A 21 -17.95 1.19 -9.55
CA MET A 21 -17.72 1.26 -8.11
C MET A 21 -16.67 0.21 -7.69
N GLY A 22 -15.69 0.62 -6.89
CA GLY A 22 -14.76 -0.30 -6.24
C GLY A 22 -15.45 -1.10 -5.13
N TRP A 23 -14.78 -2.13 -4.60
CA TRP A 23 -15.34 -2.96 -3.54
C TRP A 23 -14.31 -3.31 -2.47
N CYS A 24 -14.63 -3.12 -1.19
CA CYS A 24 -13.82 -3.62 -0.08
C CYS A 24 -14.34 -4.99 0.37
N LYS A 25 -13.56 -6.06 0.16
CA LYS A 25 -13.99 -7.41 0.57
C LYS A 25 -14.14 -7.56 2.09
N LEU A 26 -13.27 -6.89 2.86
CA LEU A 26 -13.25 -7.02 4.32
C LEU A 26 -14.29 -6.14 5.02
N ARG A 27 -14.56 -4.94 4.50
CA ARG A 27 -15.63 -4.08 5.02
C ARG A 27 -16.99 -4.37 4.39
N ARG A 28 -17.05 -5.18 3.32
CA ARG A 28 -18.25 -5.50 2.53
C ARG A 28 -19.02 -4.24 2.09
N LEU A 29 -18.29 -3.28 1.54
CA LEU A 29 -18.86 -2.00 1.08
C LEU A 29 -18.34 -1.59 -0.29
N SER A 30 -19.16 -0.83 -0.99
CA SER A 30 -18.84 -0.20 -2.27
C SER A 30 -18.00 1.07 -2.06
N ILE A 31 -17.00 1.28 -2.90
CA ILE A 31 -16.04 2.39 -2.81
C ILE A 31 -16.16 3.24 -4.07
N HIS A 32 -16.50 4.52 -3.93
CA HIS A 32 -16.54 5.43 -5.07
C HIS A 32 -15.15 5.61 -5.69
N PRO A 33 -15.02 5.66 -7.03
CA PRO A 33 -13.72 5.84 -7.70
C PRO A 33 -12.91 7.01 -7.19
N ASP A 34 -13.57 8.15 -7.03
CA ASP A 34 -12.99 9.38 -6.49
C ASP A 34 -12.43 9.19 -5.07
N LEU A 35 -13.19 8.54 -4.20
CA LEU A 35 -12.82 8.34 -2.79
C LEU A 35 -11.79 7.21 -2.58
N SER A 36 -11.55 6.36 -3.59
CA SER A 36 -10.67 5.21 -3.44
C SER A 36 -9.20 5.58 -3.14
N GLY A 37 -8.78 6.79 -3.54
CA GLY A 37 -7.44 7.34 -3.30
C GLY A 37 -7.22 7.88 -1.89
N ASP A 38 -8.28 8.36 -1.24
CA ASP A 38 -8.24 9.01 0.07
C ASP A 38 -8.69 8.09 1.21
N LEU A 39 -9.58 7.14 0.89
CA LEU A 39 -10.07 6.19 1.89
C LEU A 39 -9.00 5.20 2.29
N TRP A 40 -8.95 4.92 3.59
CA TRP A 40 -8.10 3.90 4.17
C TRP A 40 -8.93 2.81 4.84
N CYS A 41 -8.49 1.56 4.68
CA CYS A 41 -9.02 0.42 5.40
C CYS A 41 -8.00 -0.09 6.43
N HIS A 42 -8.46 -0.44 7.63
CA HIS A 42 -7.59 -0.97 8.72
C HIS A 42 -6.80 -2.22 8.31
N HIS A 43 -7.24 -2.89 7.25
CA HIS A 43 -6.66 -4.11 6.73
C HIS A 43 -5.77 -3.86 5.51
N TRP A 44 -5.29 -2.63 5.35
CA TRP A 44 -4.49 -2.26 4.20
C TRP A 44 -3.26 -3.15 4.09
N THR A 45 -3.06 -3.74 2.92
CA THR A 45 -1.87 -4.51 2.55
C THR A 45 -1.51 -4.16 1.12
N ALA A 46 -0.24 -3.85 0.87
CA ALA A 46 0.23 -3.47 -0.45
C ALA A 46 -0.10 -4.52 -1.51
N ARG A 47 -0.58 -4.08 -2.67
CA ARG A 47 -0.79 -4.95 -3.84
C ARG A 47 0.57 -5.39 -4.40
N PRO A 48 0.78 -6.69 -4.67
CA PRO A 48 2.03 -7.16 -5.26
C PRO A 48 2.21 -6.57 -6.67
N PRO A 49 3.45 -6.22 -7.07
CA PRO A 49 3.74 -5.80 -8.42
C PRO A 49 3.38 -6.93 -9.40
N ARG A 50 2.75 -6.57 -10.52
CA ARG A 50 2.50 -7.50 -11.62
C ARG A 50 3.82 -7.62 -12.39
N LEU A 51 4.55 -8.71 -12.21
CA LEU A 51 5.70 -9.00 -13.07
C LEU A 51 5.16 -9.27 -14.49
N PRO A 52 5.76 -8.68 -15.55
CA PRO A 52 5.43 -9.05 -16.92
C PRO A 52 5.73 -10.55 -17.09
N GLY A 53 4.70 -11.35 -17.33
CA GLY A 53 4.86 -12.77 -17.58
C GLY A 53 5.50 -12.97 -18.95
N MET A 54 6.69 -13.57 -19.00
CA MET A 54 7.12 -14.30 -20.21
C MET A 54 6.10 -15.43 -20.42
N GLY A 55 5.17 -15.28 -21.36
CA GLY A 55 4.20 -16.32 -21.70
C GLY A 55 4.82 -17.40 -22.60
N PRO A 56 4.02 -18.37 -23.09
CA PRO A 56 2.67 -18.76 -22.67
C PRO A 56 2.66 -20.21 -22.15
N GLU A 57 1.49 -20.76 -21.81
CA GLU A 57 1.25 -22.19 -21.48
C GLU A 57 1.47 -22.56 -20.00
N GLY A 58 0.45 -22.35 -19.18
CA GLY A 58 0.47 -22.80 -17.79
C GLY A 58 -0.72 -22.31 -17.00
N ALA A 59 -1.85 -22.96 -17.19
CA ALA A 59 -2.93 -22.96 -16.22
C ALA A 59 -2.36 -23.28 -14.83
N GLY A 60 -2.53 -22.38 -13.87
CA GLY A 60 -1.89 -22.53 -12.56
C GLY A 60 -2.21 -21.39 -11.63
N SER A 61 -3.48 -21.30 -11.23
CA SER A 61 -3.80 -20.84 -9.88
C SER A 61 -2.89 -21.54 -8.87
N SER A 62 -2.48 -20.80 -7.84
CA SER A 62 -1.74 -21.29 -6.65
C SER A 62 -0.24 -21.47 -6.84
N GLY A 63 0.53 -20.69 -6.09
CA GLY A 63 1.95 -20.97 -5.90
C GLY A 63 2.75 -19.75 -5.49
N MET A 64 3.14 -19.72 -4.22
CA MET A 64 4.18 -18.85 -3.67
C MET A 64 3.80 -17.36 -3.55
N ALA A 65 3.11 -17.06 -2.44
CA ALA A 65 3.26 -15.80 -1.76
C ALA A 65 4.74 -15.60 -1.38
N THR A 66 5.56 -15.13 -2.32
CA THR A 66 6.88 -14.61 -2.01
C THR A 66 6.64 -13.45 -1.05
N ARG A 67 7.11 -13.65 0.18
CA ARG A 67 7.08 -12.69 1.27
C ARG A 67 7.84 -11.44 0.83
N PHE A 68 7.15 -10.51 0.17
CA PHE A 68 7.64 -9.15 0.06
C PHE A 68 7.52 -8.55 1.46
N SER A 69 8.67 -8.40 2.09
CA SER A 69 8.86 -7.93 3.44
C SER A 69 7.93 -6.76 3.72
N HIS A 70 7.09 -6.99 4.73
CA HIS A 70 6.41 -5.97 5.49
C HIS A 70 7.41 -4.85 5.81
N VAL A 71 7.32 -3.70 5.14
CA VAL A 71 7.79 -2.45 5.73
C VAL A 71 6.69 -2.04 6.69
N PRO A 72 6.88 -2.20 8.02
CA PRO A 72 5.95 -1.60 8.96
C PRO A 72 6.04 -0.10 8.76
N SER A 73 4.89 0.51 8.49
CA SER A 73 4.67 1.95 8.48
C SER A 73 4.80 2.53 9.90
N ARG A 74 5.95 2.34 10.55
CA ARG A 74 6.27 2.80 11.93
C ARG A 74 7.75 3.12 12.13
N GLN A 75 8.42 3.75 11.16
CA GLN A 75 9.82 4.19 11.34
C GLN A 75 10.04 5.68 11.09
N LEU A 76 9.03 6.52 11.33
CA LEU A 76 9.15 7.98 11.28
C LEU A 76 8.96 8.65 12.66
N CYS A 77 9.17 7.92 13.74
CA CYS A 77 9.29 8.54 15.06
C CYS A 77 10.46 7.87 15.79
N LEU A 78 11.65 8.48 15.76
CA LEU A 78 12.58 8.59 16.89
C LEU A 78 13.79 9.44 16.45
N SER A 79 13.71 10.70 16.87
CA SER A 79 14.80 11.60 17.26
C SER A 79 15.74 12.12 16.17
N MET A 80 15.47 13.36 15.78
CA MET A 80 16.52 14.35 15.54
C MET A 80 17.47 14.31 16.74
N GLU A 81 18.75 13.99 16.53
CA GLU A 81 19.81 14.36 17.48
C GLU A 81 20.24 15.78 17.11
N PRO A 82 19.95 16.82 17.91
CA PRO A 82 20.69 18.05 17.81
C PRO A 82 22.06 17.83 18.47
N ASP A 83 23.06 17.72 17.60
CA ASP A 83 24.50 17.87 17.82
C ASP A 83 24.82 18.81 19.01
N GLU A 84 25.26 18.19 20.09
CA GLU A 84 26.01 18.84 21.15
C GLU A 84 27.35 19.30 20.58
N SER A 85 27.51 20.62 20.39
CA SER A 85 28.79 21.36 20.39
C SER A 85 28.91 22.36 19.23
N GLN A 86 28.36 23.57 19.42
CA GLN A 86 29.01 24.82 19.00
C GLN A 86 28.17 26.05 19.38
N ARG A 87 28.62 26.72 20.44
CA ARG A 87 28.46 28.15 20.85
C ARG A 87 28.67 28.16 22.36
N LEU A 88 29.88 28.31 22.90
CA LEU A 88 30.82 29.44 22.76
C LEU A 88 30.09 30.78 22.81
N GLU A 89 30.58 31.66 23.70
CA GLU A 89 30.29 33.09 23.89
C GLU A 89 29.37 33.46 25.09
N ALA A 90 29.97 33.45 26.29
CA ALA A 90 30.06 34.63 27.17
C ALA A 90 31.08 34.36 28.30
#